data_AF-A0A8E0RUH1-F1
#
_entry.id   AF-A0A8E0RUH1-F1
#
_cell.length_a   1.000
_cell.length_b   1.000
_cell.length_c   1.000
_cell.angle_alpha   90.00
_cell.angle_beta   90.00
_cell.angle_gamma   90.00
#
_symmetry.space_group_name_H-M   'P 1'
#
loop_
_entity.id
_entity.type
_entity.pdbx_description
1 polymer ?
#
loop_
_entity_poly.entity_id
_entity_poly.type
_entity_poly.pdbx_seq_one_letter_code
_entity_poly.pdbx_strand_id
1 'polypeptide(L)'
;MNDSEFSGPVKNALRNIILCSGEPFLPSEEVLNLFYRYLISVTTSWILKFRTVNLTLEGVLTVLRHQPRKLNLVFNYFRVLSGACDMNLAEDDVSFDSSRPEPTLTRFSELCSHLNITVPADRHTPCSKSPFERGRKLRLVRIDRKISSMSIEEYLNFTKLRQTASLLNLIKSGPPPTFNYLVQYCKKRVVHQCFDVNQVHGTQEVKEDRVGLCLLAHLITDDILDLIDIVLYLRQRLGIELSSPLTPVEIKQGVQRLQSLSGSL
;
A
#
# COMPACT_ATOMS: atom_id res chain seq x y z
N MET A 1 14.41 -9.86 -17.12
CA MET A 1 14.21 -10.08 -15.67
C MET A 1 12.89 -10.79 -15.54
N ASN A 2 12.92 -12.04 -15.08
CA ASN A 2 11.76 -12.91 -15.10
C ASN A 2 10.95 -12.74 -13.82
N ASP A 3 9.62 -12.82 -13.94
CA ASP A 3 8.64 -12.70 -12.85
C ASP A 3 8.91 -13.69 -11.69
N SER A 4 9.59 -14.80 -11.98
CA SER A 4 9.91 -15.87 -11.04
C SER A 4 10.79 -15.46 -9.86
N GLU A 5 11.66 -14.44 -10.01
CA GLU A 5 12.67 -14.09 -9.00
C GLU A 5 12.10 -13.36 -7.77
N PHE A 6 11.02 -12.59 -7.94
CA PHE A 6 10.43 -11.80 -6.86
C PHE A 6 8.97 -12.20 -6.54
N SER A 7 8.30 -12.96 -7.42
CA SER A 7 6.89 -13.32 -7.26
C SER A 7 6.62 -14.13 -5.98
N GLY A 8 7.51 -15.04 -5.58
CA GLY A 8 7.36 -15.84 -4.36
C GLY A 8 7.26 -14.96 -3.10
N PRO A 9 8.30 -14.17 -2.77
CA PRO A 9 8.25 -13.26 -1.64
C PRO A 9 7.12 -12.22 -1.70
N VAL A 10 6.82 -11.68 -2.90
CA VAL A 10 5.70 -10.75 -3.08
C VAL A 10 4.36 -11.41 -2.79
N LYS A 11 4.11 -12.62 -3.30
CA LYS A 11 2.90 -13.40 -2.98
C LYS A 11 2.82 -13.72 -1.49
N ASN A 12 3.93 -13.96 -0.82
CA ASN A 12 3.93 -14.15 0.63
C ASN A 12 3.51 -12.87 1.38
N ALA A 13 4.02 -11.71 0.97
CA ALA A 13 3.58 -10.42 1.54
C ALA A 13 2.08 -10.18 1.30
N LEU A 14 1.57 -10.45 0.10
CA LEU A 14 0.14 -10.35 -0.22
C LEU A 14 -0.70 -11.29 0.65
N ARG A 15 -0.27 -12.54 0.81
CA ARG A 15 -0.94 -13.52 1.69
C ARG A 15 -1.05 -12.97 3.11
N ASN A 16 0.03 -12.42 3.66
CA ASN A 16 0.03 -11.85 5.01
C ASN A 16 -0.90 -10.63 5.12
N ILE A 17 -0.92 -9.74 4.13
CA ILE A 17 -1.84 -8.59 4.08
C ILE A 17 -3.30 -9.05 4.08
N ILE A 18 -3.64 -10.07 3.28
CA ILE A 18 -5.00 -10.63 3.21
C ILE A 18 -5.38 -11.28 4.55
N LEU A 19 -4.52 -12.11 5.13
CA LEU A 19 -4.76 -12.76 6.42
C LEU A 19 -4.97 -11.75 7.55
N CYS A 20 -4.16 -10.70 7.59
CA CYS A 20 -4.24 -9.60 8.56
C CYS A 20 -5.46 -8.72 8.40
N SER A 21 -6.14 -8.81 7.26
CA SER A 21 -7.41 -8.14 6.99
C SER A 21 -8.61 -8.91 7.54
N GLY A 22 -8.37 -9.93 8.37
CA GLY A 22 -9.42 -10.73 8.99
C GLY A 22 -9.90 -11.91 8.12
N GLU A 23 -9.16 -12.28 7.07
CA GLU A 23 -9.49 -13.47 6.28
C GLU A 23 -9.49 -14.72 7.19
N PRO A 24 -10.56 -15.54 7.17
CA PRO A 24 -10.70 -16.67 8.10
C PRO A 24 -9.69 -17.79 7.84
N PHE A 25 -9.37 -18.05 6.57
CA PHE A 25 -8.50 -19.14 6.13
C PHE A 25 -7.37 -18.63 5.25
N LEU A 26 -6.45 -19.54 4.88
CA LEU A 26 -5.45 -19.26 3.87
C LEU A 26 -6.15 -18.93 2.53
N PRO A 27 -5.83 -17.80 1.89
CA PRO A 27 -6.42 -17.46 0.60
C PRO A 27 -6.02 -18.51 -0.44
N SER A 28 -6.97 -18.89 -1.29
CA SER A 28 -6.67 -19.83 -2.39
C SER A 28 -5.64 -19.24 -3.35
N GLU A 29 -4.91 -20.10 -4.06
CA GLU A 29 -3.92 -19.65 -5.05
C GLU A 29 -4.55 -18.79 -6.15
N GLU A 30 -5.81 -19.04 -6.53
CA GLU A 30 -6.52 -18.19 -7.49
C GLU A 30 -6.75 -16.77 -6.96
N VAL A 31 -7.22 -16.65 -5.70
CA VAL A 31 -7.38 -15.34 -5.04
C VAL A 31 -6.03 -14.63 -4.95
N LEU A 32 -4.98 -15.34 -4.52
CA LEU A 32 -3.65 -14.77 -4.40
C LEU A 32 -3.09 -14.30 -5.75
N ASN A 33 -3.31 -15.06 -6.82
CA ASN A 33 -2.92 -14.68 -8.18
C ASN A 33 -3.69 -13.46 -8.69
N LEU A 34 -4.97 -13.28 -8.32
CA LEU A 34 -5.73 -12.09 -8.66
C LEU A 34 -5.21 -10.84 -7.93
N PHE A 35 -4.91 -10.97 -6.63
CA PHE A 35 -4.23 -9.90 -5.89
C PHE A 35 -2.86 -9.57 -6.46
N TYR A 36 -2.09 -10.57 -6.89
CA TYR A 36 -0.80 -10.38 -7.55
C TYR A 36 -0.95 -9.60 -8.87
N ARG A 37 -1.91 -9.98 -9.72
CA ARG A 37 -2.20 -9.23 -10.96
C ARG A 37 -2.62 -7.79 -10.68
N TYR A 38 -3.46 -7.60 -9.67
CA TYR A 38 -3.88 -6.27 -9.25
C TYR A 38 -2.70 -5.44 -8.73
N LEU A 39 -1.83 -6.03 -7.89
CA LEU A 39 -0.60 -5.42 -7.40
C LEU A 39 0.27 -4.91 -8.55
N ILE A 40 0.51 -5.76 -9.55
CA ILE A 40 1.29 -5.37 -10.73
C ILE A 40 0.62 -4.19 -11.45
N SER A 41 -0.70 -4.25 -11.65
CA SER A 41 -1.46 -3.16 -12.28
C SER A 41 -1.35 -1.83 -11.52
N VAL A 42 -1.50 -1.83 -10.20
CA VAL A 42 -1.41 -0.59 -9.41
C VAL A 42 0.02 -0.08 -9.31
N THR A 43 1.01 -0.97 -9.21
CA THR A 43 2.43 -0.60 -9.22
C THR A 43 2.81 0.06 -10.55
N THR A 44 2.38 -0.51 -11.67
CA THR A 44 2.52 0.08 -13.00
C THR A 44 1.87 1.47 -13.07
N SER A 45 0.64 1.63 -12.53
CA SER A 45 -0.04 2.92 -12.48
C SER A 45 0.72 3.97 -11.66
N TRP A 46 1.31 3.59 -10.52
CA TRP A 46 2.16 4.48 -9.75
C TRP A 46 3.41 4.89 -10.50
N ILE A 47 4.11 3.95 -11.11
CA ILE A 47 5.32 4.23 -11.88
C ILE A 47 5.04 5.21 -13.03
N LEU A 48 3.87 5.11 -13.67
CA LEU A 48 3.44 6.07 -14.69
C LEU A 48 3.34 7.51 -14.13
N LYS A 49 2.87 7.67 -12.89
CA LYS A 49 2.78 8.99 -12.23
C LYS A 49 4.16 9.59 -11.90
N PHE A 50 5.19 8.76 -11.74
CA PHE A 50 6.57 9.16 -11.47
C PHE A 50 7.44 9.24 -12.74
N ARG A 51 6.83 9.30 -13.95
CA ARG A 51 7.61 9.45 -15.19
C ARG A 51 8.36 10.77 -15.28
N THR A 52 7.74 11.85 -14.82
CA THR A 52 8.26 13.22 -14.91
C THR A 52 8.67 13.76 -13.54
N VAL A 53 8.60 12.93 -12.50
CA VAL A 53 8.81 13.34 -11.11
C VAL A 53 9.66 12.29 -10.41
N ASN A 54 10.65 12.74 -9.65
CA ASN A 54 11.54 11.87 -8.87
C ASN A 54 10.78 11.07 -7.81
N LEU A 55 11.19 9.82 -7.56
CA LEU A 55 10.65 9.02 -6.46
C LEU A 55 11.33 9.40 -5.14
N THR A 56 11.02 10.61 -4.67
CA THR A 56 11.44 11.19 -3.39
C THR A 56 10.22 11.63 -2.60
N LEU A 57 10.37 12.07 -1.35
CA LEU A 57 9.27 12.63 -0.57
C LEU A 57 8.54 13.75 -1.33
N GLU A 58 9.28 14.73 -1.86
CA GLU A 58 8.73 15.85 -2.64
C GLU A 58 7.97 15.39 -3.87
N GLY A 59 8.52 14.42 -4.60
CA GLY A 59 7.87 13.88 -5.77
C GLY A 59 6.59 13.12 -5.44
N VAL A 60 6.59 12.33 -4.36
CA VAL A 60 5.39 11.66 -3.86
C VAL A 60 4.31 12.69 -3.49
N LEU A 61 4.67 13.75 -2.75
CA LEU A 61 3.72 14.81 -2.39
C LEU A 61 3.16 15.53 -3.61
N THR A 62 4.00 15.79 -4.61
CA THR A 62 3.60 16.40 -5.88
C THR A 62 2.55 15.54 -6.60
N VAL A 63 2.77 14.22 -6.69
CA VAL A 63 1.81 13.27 -7.28
C VAL A 63 0.51 13.17 -6.47
N LEU A 64 0.60 13.31 -5.14
CA LEU A 64 -0.53 13.18 -4.22
C LEU A 64 -1.30 14.47 -3.97
N ARG A 65 -0.88 15.62 -4.50
CA ARG A 65 -1.41 16.94 -4.14
C ARG A 65 -2.94 17.09 -4.20
N HIS A 66 -3.62 16.32 -5.06
CA HIS A 66 -5.07 16.33 -5.22
C HIS A 66 -5.75 15.06 -4.67
N GLN A 67 -5.05 14.27 -3.86
CA GLN A 67 -5.51 13.00 -3.30
C GLN A 67 -5.52 13.08 -1.76
N PRO A 68 -6.49 13.78 -1.15
CA PRO A 68 -6.49 14.06 0.29
C PRO A 68 -6.43 12.80 1.16
N ARG A 69 -7.08 11.71 0.73
CA ARG A 69 -7.01 10.42 1.43
C ARG A 69 -5.58 9.85 1.48
N LYS A 70 -4.87 9.87 0.35
CA LYS A 70 -3.51 9.34 0.25
C LYS A 70 -2.50 10.29 0.91
N LEU A 71 -2.74 11.61 0.88
CA LEU A 71 -1.96 12.58 1.69
C LEU A 71 -2.10 12.30 3.19
N ASN A 72 -3.33 12.04 3.67
CA ASN A 72 -3.55 11.66 5.06
C ASN A 72 -2.85 10.35 5.41
N LEU A 73 -2.80 9.38 4.49
CA LEU A 73 -2.04 8.15 4.70
C LEU A 73 -0.54 8.43 4.92
N VAL A 74 0.07 9.25 4.05
CA VAL A 74 1.49 9.63 4.18
C VAL A 74 1.75 10.44 5.47
N PHE A 75 0.84 11.35 5.82
CA PHE A 75 0.92 12.07 7.11
C PHE A 75 0.90 11.09 8.30
N ASN A 76 -0.01 10.12 8.29
CA ASN A 76 -0.09 9.10 9.35
C ASN A 76 1.16 8.22 9.40
N TYR A 77 1.76 7.90 8.26
CA TYR A 77 3.03 7.18 8.20
C TYR A 77 4.13 7.91 8.97
N PHE A 78 4.34 9.20 8.69
CA PHE A 78 5.34 9.99 9.42
C PHE A 78 4.97 10.23 10.88
N ARG A 79 3.68 10.38 11.21
CA ARG A 79 3.22 10.51 12.60
C ARG A 79 3.56 9.27 13.43
N VAL A 80 3.37 8.07 12.87
CA VAL A 80 3.73 6.81 13.55
C VAL A 80 5.23 6.68 13.70
N LEU A 81 6.02 7.04 12.68
CA LEU A 81 7.48 7.01 12.77
C LEU A 81 8.00 7.98 13.85
N SER A 82 7.52 9.23 13.87
CA SER A 82 7.93 10.19 14.90
C SER A 82 7.56 9.73 16.31
N GLY A 83 6.34 9.20 16.52
CA GLY A 83 5.94 8.69 17.83
C GLY A 83 6.68 7.41 18.26
N ALA A 84 7.18 6.60 17.31
CA ALA A 84 8.03 5.45 17.63
C ALA A 84 9.43 5.88 18.09
N CYS A 85 9.98 6.96 17.50
CA CYS A 85 11.26 7.54 17.91
C CYS A 85 11.16 8.20 19.30
N ASP A 86 10.06 8.88 19.62
CA ASP A 86 9.83 9.53 20.92
C ASP A 86 9.76 8.52 22.09
N MET A 87 9.39 7.27 21.82
CA MET A 87 9.17 6.23 22.85
C MET A 87 10.40 5.34 23.12
N ASN A 88 11.56 5.59 22.48
CA ASN A 88 12.76 4.74 22.60
C ASN A 88 12.49 3.23 22.41
N LEU A 89 11.44 2.85 21.66
CA LEU A 89 11.10 1.45 21.38
C LEU A 89 11.92 0.87 20.22
N ALA A 90 12.99 1.56 19.81
CA ALA A 90 13.98 1.08 18.86
C ALA A 90 15.02 0.19 19.56
N GLU A 91 14.59 -0.73 20.43
CA GLU A 91 15.44 -1.84 20.84
C GLU A 91 15.19 -3.01 19.88
N ASP A 92 16.28 -3.34 19.16
CA ASP A 92 16.48 -4.38 18.17
C ASP A 92 15.91 -4.13 16.74
N ASP A 93 16.83 -4.08 15.77
CA ASP A 93 16.65 -4.05 14.30
C ASP A 93 16.38 -2.72 13.56
N VAL A 94 16.39 -1.57 14.24
CA VAL A 94 16.33 -0.26 13.57
C VAL A 94 17.68 0.45 13.63
N SER A 95 18.71 -0.15 13.02
CA SER A 95 19.92 0.61 12.67
C SER A 95 19.63 1.51 11.47
N PHE A 96 18.89 2.61 11.72
CA PHE A 96 19.04 3.79 10.90
C PHE A 96 20.45 4.32 11.15
N ASP A 97 21.31 4.17 10.16
CA ASP A 97 22.60 4.86 10.04
C ASP A 97 22.49 6.27 10.64
N SER A 98 23.16 6.49 11.77
CA SER A 98 23.02 7.63 12.70
C SER A 98 23.48 8.98 12.11
N SER A 99 23.69 9.04 10.80
CA SER A 99 24.26 10.15 10.05
C SER A 99 23.25 10.87 9.13
N ARG A 100 21.99 10.42 9.06
CA ARG A 100 20.95 11.07 8.24
C ARG A 100 19.80 11.59 9.10
N PRO A 101 19.35 12.85 8.91
CA PRO A 101 18.21 13.37 9.65
C PRO A 101 17.00 12.50 9.30
N GLU A 102 16.44 11.85 10.31
CA GLU A 102 15.22 11.07 10.19
C GLU A 102 14.14 11.88 9.49
N PRO A 103 13.25 11.25 8.72
CA PRO A 103 12.14 11.96 8.14
C PRO A 103 11.16 12.34 9.26
N THR A 104 11.32 13.55 9.79
CA THR A 104 10.48 14.10 10.85
C THR A 104 9.15 14.60 10.28
N LEU A 105 8.09 14.52 11.07
CA LEU A 105 6.80 15.13 10.76
C LEU A 105 6.93 16.64 10.45
N THR A 106 7.93 17.30 11.04
CA THR A 106 8.34 18.67 10.75
C THR A 106 8.74 18.84 9.29
N ARG A 107 9.68 18.02 8.78
CA ARG A 107 10.12 18.06 7.38
C ARG A 107 8.96 17.81 6.40
N PHE A 108 8.07 16.88 6.73
CA PHE A 108 6.85 16.65 5.93
C PHE A 108 5.97 17.91 5.88
N SER A 109 5.75 18.55 7.04
CA SER A 109 4.86 19.72 7.16
C SER A 109 5.44 20.97 6.49
N GLU A 110 6.74 21.20 6.63
CA GLU A 110 7.47 22.26 5.92
C GLU A 110 7.37 22.09 4.41
N LEU A 111 7.58 20.87 3.92
CA LEU A 111 7.53 20.59 2.48
C LEU A 111 6.10 20.70 1.93
N CYS A 112 5.09 20.27 2.69
CA CYS A 112 3.69 20.52 2.30
C CYS A 112 3.38 22.01 2.22
N SER A 113 3.90 22.81 3.16
CA SER A 113 3.74 24.27 3.15
C SER A 113 4.43 24.89 1.93
N HIS A 114 5.65 24.46 1.61
CA HIS A 114 6.39 24.91 0.44
C HIS A 114 5.67 24.57 -0.88
N LEU A 115 5.09 23.37 -0.97
CA LEU A 115 4.36 22.89 -2.15
C LEU A 115 2.90 23.39 -2.22
N ASN A 116 2.46 24.22 -1.27
CA ASN A 116 1.07 24.68 -1.14
C ASN A 116 0.06 23.51 -1.06
N ILE A 117 0.40 22.45 -0.34
CA ILE A 117 -0.45 21.29 -0.11
C ILE A 117 -1.13 21.44 1.25
N THR A 118 -2.45 21.49 1.25
CA THR A 118 -3.24 21.45 2.49
C THR A 118 -3.24 20.03 3.04
N VAL A 119 -2.49 19.80 4.11
CA VAL A 119 -2.56 18.54 4.86
C VAL A 119 -3.93 18.49 5.55
N PRO A 120 -4.67 17.37 5.47
CA PRO A 120 -5.91 17.20 6.22
C PRO A 120 -5.68 17.39 7.73
N ALA A 121 -6.05 18.54 8.26
CA ALA A 121 -5.89 18.85 9.68
C ALA A 121 -6.95 18.11 10.49
N ASP A 122 -6.68 16.87 10.94
CA ASP A 122 -7.41 16.04 11.94
C ASP A 122 -8.96 16.01 11.90
N ARG A 123 -9.59 16.64 10.92
CA ARG A 123 -11.02 17.00 10.87
C ARG A 123 -11.50 17.04 9.44
N HIS A 124 -11.28 15.96 8.71
CA HIS A 124 -12.36 15.53 7.83
C HIS A 124 -13.13 14.48 8.59
N THR A 125 -14.26 14.89 9.17
CA THR A 125 -15.38 13.98 9.42
C THR A 125 -15.50 13.13 8.17
N PRO A 126 -15.24 11.83 8.27
CA PRO A 126 -15.26 10.99 7.10
C PRO A 126 -16.63 11.14 6.44
N CYS A 127 -16.66 11.32 5.12
CA CYS A 127 -17.92 11.22 4.40
C CYS A 127 -18.37 9.76 4.56
N SER A 128 -19.18 9.50 5.58
CA SER A 128 -19.65 8.19 6.09
C SER A 128 -20.37 7.33 5.04
N LYS A 129 -20.49 7.86 3.81
CA LYS A 129 -21.09 7.25 2.64
C LYS A 129 -20.06 6.68 1.65
N SER A 130 -18.75 6.92 1.80
CA SER A 130 -17.78 6.40 0.84
C SER A 130 -17.67 4.86 0.92
N PRO A 131 -17.61 4.14 -0.22
CA PRO A 131 -17.41 2.70 -0.24
C PRO A 131 -16.16 2.24 0.52
N PHE A 132 -15.07 3.01 0.43
CA PHE A 132 -13.81 2.71 1.10
C PHE A 132 -13.92 2.74 2.62
N GLU A 133 -14.56 3.76 3.17
CA GLU A 133 -14.69 3.89 4.62
C GLU A 133 -15.64 2.85 5.22
N ARG A 134 -16.74 2.54 4.50
CA ARG A 134 -17.64 1.44 4.88
C ARG A 134 -16.92 0.10 4.81
N GLY A 135 -16.19 -0.15 3.73
CA GLY A 135 -15.35 -1.33 3.56
C GLY A 135 -14.34 -1.50 4.68
N ARG A 136 -13.61 -0.43 5.03
CA ARG A 136 -12.66 -0.41 6.14
C ARG A 136 -13.31 -0.75 7.48
N LYS A 137 -14.51 -0.21 7.76
CA LYS A 137 -15.27 -0.56 8.97
C LYS A 137 -15.61 -2.05 8.99
N LEU A 138 -16.04 -2.62 7.86
CA LEU A 138 -16.32 -4.06 7.75
C LEU A 138 -15.05 -4.90 7.94
N ARG A 139 -13.90 -4.45 7.42
CA ARG A 139 -12.61 -5.11 7.64
C ARG A 139 -12.24 -5.14 9.13
N LEU A 140 -12.41 -4.02 9.84
CA LEU A 140 -12.15 -3.96 11.28
C LEU A 140 -13.09 -4.90 12.05
N VAL A 141 -14.40 -4.90 11.74
CA VAL A 141 -15.36 -5.85 12.34
C VAL A 141 -14.95 -7.31 12.08
N ARG A 142 -14.44 -7.61 10.88
CA ARG A 142 -13.97 -8.96 10.55
C ARG A 142 -12.74 -9.35 11.37
N ILE A 143 -11.81 -8.41 11.56
CA ILE A 143 -10.63 -8.59 12.42
C ILE A 143 -11.07 -8.82 13.88
N ASP A 144 -11.96 -8.00 14.41
CA ASP A 144 -12.43 -8.10 15.80
C ASP A 144 -13.12 -9.44 16.06
N ARG A 145 -13.96 -9.90 15.12
CA ARG A 145 -14.57 -11.23 15.17
C ARG A 145 -13.53 -12.35 15.16
N LYS A 146 -12.52 -12.26 14.29
CA LYS A 146 -11.43 -13.23 14.22
C LYS A 146 -10.64 -13.28 15.53
N ILE A 147 -10.35 -12.12 16.13
CA ILE A 147 -9.66 -12.02 17.42
C ILE A 147 -10.50 -12.63 18.55
N SER A 148 -11.81 -12.40 18.55
CA SER A 148 -12.69 -12.89 19.62
C SER A 148 -12.74 -14.42 19.76
N SER A 149 -12.33 -15.16 18.72
CA SER A 149 -12.27 -16.62 18.71
C SER A 149 -10.85 -17.19 18.87
N MET A 150 -9.82 -16.35 19.04
CA MET A 150 -8.43 -16.79 19.16
C MET A 150 -8.05 -17.12 20.61
N SER A 151 -7.19 -18.13 20.77
CA SER A 151 -6.38 -18.28 21.98
C SER A 151 -5.38 -17.13 22.15
N ILE A 152 -4.80 -17.00 23.34
CA ILE A 152 -3.78 -15.97 23.63
C ILE A 152 -2.58 -16.10 22.68
N GLU A 153 -2.10 -17.32 22.43
CA GLU A 153 -0.96 -17.56 21.53
C GLU A 153 -1.29 -17.17 20.08
N GLU A 154 -2.46 -17.56 19.58
CA GLU A 154 -2.93 -17.19 18.24
C GLU A 154 -3.07 -15.67 18.11
N TYR A 155 -3.60 -15.00 19.13
CA TYR A 155 -3.70 -13.54 19.17
C TYR A 155 -2.32 -12.86 19.09
N LEU A 156 -1.33 -13.33 19.84
CA LEU A 156 0.04 -12.81 19.79
C LEU A 156 0.67 -13.02 18.42
N ASN A 157 0.53 -14.21 17.83
CA ASN A 157 1.02 -14.52 16.49
C ASN A 157 0.34 -13.66 15.41
N PHE A 158 -0.98 -13.49 15.52
CA PHE A 158 -1.75 -12.63 14.63
C PHE A 158 -1.35 -11.15 14.76
N THR A 159 -1.08 -10.67 15.97
CA THR A 159 -0.61 -9.31 16.21
C THR A 159 0.76 -9.05 15.59
N LYS A 160 1.72 -9.98 15.77
CA LYS A 160 3.04 -9.94 15.11
C LYS A 160 2.91 -9.94 13.58
N LEU A 161 2.02 -10.77 13.05
CA LEU A 161 1.73 -10.80 11.62
C LEU A 161 1.19 -9.45 11.13
N ARG A 162 0.26 -8.82 11.87
CA ARG A 162 -0.31 -7.50 11.51
C ARG A 162 0.72 -6.39 11.49
N GLN A 163 1.69 -6.42 12.40
CA GLN A 163 2.80 -5.45 12.41
C GLN A 163 3.74 -5.61 11.21
N THR A 164 3.81 -6.82 10.64
CA THR A 164 4.74 -7.17 9.55
C THR A 164 4.06 -7.38 8.19
N ALA A 165 2.74 -7.32 8.10
CA ALA A 165 1.99 -7.50 6.87
C ALA A 165 2.00 -6.22 6.02
N SER A 166 3.12 -5.95 5.35
CA SER A 166 3.28 -4.82 4.44
C SER A 166 4.34 -5.10 3.39
N LEU A 167 4.21 -4.46 2.21
CA LEU A 167 5.26 -4.45 1.19
C LEU A 167 6.52 -3.72 1.65
N LEU A 168 6.44 -2.89 2.71
CA LEU A 168 7.62 -2.26 3.33
C LEU A 168 8.68 -3.29 3.77
N ASN A 169 8.26 -4.49 4.17
CA ASN A 169 9.20 -5.54 4.58
C ASN A 169 10.03 -6.05 3.40
N LEU A 170 9.52 -5.98 2.17
CA LEU A 170 10.27 -6.33 0.97
C LEU A 170 11.36 -5.31 0.60
N ILE A 171 11.38 -4.14 1.26
CA ILE A 171 12.46 -3.16 1.18
C ILE A 171 13.54 -3.45 2.24
N LYS A 172 13.14 -3.98 3.41
CA LYS A 172 14.03 -4.26 4.54
C LYS A 172 14.81 -5.57 4.34
N SER A 173 14.25 -6.55 3.66
CA SER A 173 14.85 -7.87 3.46
C SER A 173 15.96 -7.87 2.41
N GLY A 174 17.21 -7.68 2.84
CA GLY A 174 18.46 -8.01 2.12
C GLY A 174 18.69 -7.33 0.76
N PRO A 175 19.95 -7.07 0.35
CA PRO A 175 20.24 -6.58 -0.99
C PRO A 175 20.29 -7.70 -2.04
N PRO A 176 19.78 -7.47 -3.26
CA PRO A 176 18.90 -6.36 -3.64
C PRO A 176 17.47 -6.59 -3.13
N PRO A 177 16.80 -5.56 -2.59
CA PRO A 177 15.50 -5.73 -1.97
C PRO A 177 14.46 -6.12 -3.01
N THR A 178 13.69 -7.18 -2.72
CA THR A 178 12.64 -7.72 -3.59
C THR A 178 11.69 -6.64 -4.12
N PHE A 179 11.41 -5.60 -3.32
CA PHE A 179 10.55 -4.51 -3.76
C PHE A 179 11.14 -3.71 -4.92
N ASN A 180 12.45 -3.47 -4.96
CA ASN A 180 13.09 -2.79 -6.08
C ASN A 180 12.94 -3.59 -7.36
N TYR A 181 13.02 -4.92 -7.29
CA TYR A 181 12.78 -5.78 -8.43
C TYR A 181 11.36 -5.70 -8.98
N LEU A 182 10.36 -5.66 -8.11
CA LEU A 182 8.97 -5.42 -8.50
C LEU A 182 8.83 -4.07 -9.23
N VAL A 183 9.43 -3.01 -8.71
CA VAL A 183 9.42 -1.67 -9.33
C VAL A 183 10.11 -1.70 -10.70
N GLN A 184 11.30 -2.29 -10.80
CA GLN A 184 12.05 -2.38 -12.06
C GLN A 184 11.33 -3.23 -13.11
N TYR A 185 10.69 -4.33 -12.71
CA TYR A 185 9.85 -5.15 -13.57
C TYR A 185 8.70 -4.32 -14.16
N CYS A 186 7.99 -3.57 -13.31
CA CYS A 186 6.88 -2.72 -13.75
C CYS A 186 7.36 -1.55 -14.62
N LYS A 187 8.51 -0.92 -14.32
CA LYS A 187 9.14 0.10 -15.18
C LYS A 187 9.40 -0.41 -16.58
N LYS A 188 9.96 -1.62 -16.71
CA LYS A 188 10.20 -2.24 -18.02
C LYS A 188 8.91 -2.43 -18.80
N ARG A 189 7.83 -2.89 -18.16
CA ARG A 189 6.52 -3.03 -18.83
C ARG A 189 5.98 -1.70 -19.35
N VAL A 190 6.09 -0.65 -18.54
CA VAL A 190 5.69 0.72 -18.89
C VAL A 190 6.48 1.25 -20.10
N VAL A 191 7.76 0.94 -20.17
CA VAL A 191 8.64 1.34 -21.28
C VAL A 191 8.23 0.63 -22.58
N HIS A 192 8.04 -0.70 -22.54
CA HIS A 192 7.60 -1.46 -23.71
C HIS A 192 6.26 -0.96 -24.26
N GLN A 193 5.30 -0.65 -23.37
CA GLN A 193 3.98 -0.11 -23.77
C GLN A 193 4.03 1.28 -24.42
N CYS A 194 5.07 2.09 -24.15
CA CYS A 194 5.19 3.42 -24.76
C CYS A 194 6.11 3.49 -25.97
N PHE A 195 7.03 2.54 -26.13
CA PHE A 195 7.81 2.42 -27.37
C PHE A 195 6.95 2.03 -28.58
N ASP A 196 5.77 1.44 -28.36
CA ASP A 196 4.78 1.22 -29.42
C ASP A 196 4.03 2.50 -29.84
N VAL A 197 4.20 3.64 -29.15
CA VAL A 197 3.35 4.84 -29.38
C VAL A 197 4.12 6.09 -29.82
N ASN A 198 5.39 6.34 -29.48
CA ASN A 198 6.18 7.41 -30.12
C ASN A 198 7.68 7.31 -29.75
N GLN A 199 8.55 7.41 -30.76
CA GLN A 199 9.95 7.82 -30.55
C GLN A 199 10.00 9.30 -30.13
N VAL A 200 11.08 9.68 -29.44
CA VAL A 200 11.53 11.06 -29.14
C VAL A 200 11.16 11.60 -27.74
N HIS A 201 12.02 11.35 -26.74
CA HIS A 201 12.82 12.37 -26.00
C HIS A 201 13.53 11.74 -24.80
N GLY A 202 14.75 12.23 -24.53
CA GLY A 202 15.72 11.67 -23.59
C GLY A 202 15.14 11.40 -22.20
N THR A 203 15.43 10.19 -21.69
CA THR A 203 15.17 9.81 -20.31
C THR A 203 15.99 10.70 -19.38
N GLN A 204 15.34 11.72 -18.83
CA GLN A 204 15.82 12.40 -17.64
C GLN A 204 16.03 11.34 -16.54
N GLU A 205 17.19 11.33 -15.92
CA GLU A 205 17.54 10.35 -14.89
C GLU A 205 16.67 10.62 -13.65
N VAL A 206 15.56 9.88 -13.52
CA VAL A 206 14.63 9.99 -12.41
C VAL A 206 15.34 9.50 -11.15
N LYS A 207 15.59 10.40 -10.20
CA LYS A 207 16.21 10.09 -8.92
C LYS A 207 15.23 9.35 -8.03
N GLU A 208 15.69 8.31 -7.35
CA GLU A 208 14.91 7.54 -6.37
C GLU A 208 15.68 7.51 -5.05
N ASP A 209 15.00 7.79 -3.94
CA ASP A 209 15.56 7.63 -2.61
C ASP A 209 14.81 6.56 -1.80
N ARG A 210 15.42 6.13 -0.69
CA ARG A 210 14.83 5.11 0.20
C ARG A 210 13.48 5.56 0.76
N VAL A 211 13.29 6.85 1.02
CA VAL A 211 12.03 7.39 1.57
C VAL A 211 10.91 7.27 0.55
N GLY A 212 11.15 7.69 -0.70
CA GLY A 212 10.22 7.56 -1.80
C GLY A 212 9.84 6.11 -2.08
N LEU A 213 10.80 5.19 -2.04
CA LEU A 213 10.54 3.75 -2.16
C LEU A 213 9.67 3.21 -1.01
N CYS A 214 9.96 3.59 0.24
CA CYS A 214 9.13 3.22 1.39
C CYS A 214 7.71 3.77 1.26
N LEU A 215 7.55 5.03 0.89
CA LEU A 215 6.23 5.64 0.68
C LEU A 215 5.48 4.96 -0.46
N LEU A 216 6.14 4.59 -1.56
CA LEU A 216 5.53 3.85 -2.65
C LEU A 216 5.03 2.48 -2.19
N ALA A 217 5.84 1.72 -1.44
CA ALA A 217 5.41 0.44 -0.86
C ALA A 217 4.22 0.61 0.09
N HIS A 218 4.22 1.68 0.89
CA HIS A 218 3.12 2.00 1.80
C HIS A 218 1.82 2.34 1.06
N LEU A 219 1.90 3.19 0.02
CA LEU A 219 0.78 3.57 -0.84
C LEU A 219 0.19 2.35 -1.58
N ILE A 220 1.05 1.48 -2.12
CA ILE A 220 0.61 0.27 -2.82
C ILE A 220 -0.01 -0.72 -1.83
N THR A 221 0.53 -0.86 -0.61
CA THR A 221 -0.10 -1.67 0.44
C THR A 221 -1.51 -1.16 0.73
N ASP A 222 -1.71 0.16 0.80
CA ASP A 222 -3.03 0.78 0.97
C ASP A 222 -3.96 0.55 -0.24
N ASP A 223 -3.45 0.49 -1.48
CA ASP A 223 -4.27 0.10 -2.64
C ASP A 223 -4.75 -1.36 -2.57
N ILE A 224 -3.92 -2.29 -2.07
CA ILE A 224 -4.34 -3.67 -1.81
C ILE A 224 -5.44 -3.72 -0.74
N LEU A 225 -5.28 -2.92 0.31
CA LEU A 225 -6.27 -2.79 1.37
C LEU A 225 -7.58 -2.15 0.85
N ASP A 226 -7.49 -1.17 -0.05
CA ASP A 226 -8.66 -0.57 -0.72
C ASP A 226 -9.44 -1.61 -1.52
N LEU A 227 -8.76 -2.54 -2.20
CA LEU A 227 -9.43 -3.64 -2.90
C LEU A 227 -10.20 -4.53 -1.93
N ILE A 228 -9.58 -4.92 -0.80
CA ILE A 228 -10.26 -5.70 0.23
C ILE A 228 -11.48 -4.93 0.77
N ASP A 229 -11.34 -3.64 1.04
CA ASP A 229 -12.42 -2.80 1.57
C ASP A 229 -13.60 -2.70 0.59
N ILE A 230 -13.32 -2.49 -0.70
CA ILE A 230 -14.36 -2.50 -1.74
C ILE A 230 -15.04 -3.86 -1.85
N VAL A 231 -14.28 -4.95 -1.80
CA VAL A 231 -14.85 -6.30 -1.84
C VAL A 231 -15.78 -6.54 -0.64
N LEU A 232 -15.37 -6.20 0.57
CA LEU A 232 -16.20 -6.34 1.77
C LEU A 232 -17.45 -5.45 1.71
N TYR A 233 -17.33 -4.23 1.18
CA TYR A 233 -18.46 -3.35 0.93
C TYR A 233 -19.47 -3.98 -0.05
N LEU A 234 -18.99 -4.59 -1.14
CA LEU A 234 -19.86 -5.28 -2.10
C LEU A 234 -20.52 -6.51 -1.46
N ARG A 235 -19.79 -7.30 -0.66
CA ARG A 235 -20.35 -8.44 0.09
C ARG A 235 -21.48 -8.03 1.00
N GLN A 236 -21.31 -6.95 1.78
CA GLN A 236 -22.38 -6.42 2.62
C GLN A 236 -23.62 -6.05 1.78
N ARG A 237 -23.44 -5.41 0.62
CA ARG A 237 -24.55 -5.03 -0.26
C ARG A 237 -25.27 -6.23 -0.88
N LEU A 238 -24.55 -7.32 -1.11
CA LEU A 238 -25.08 -8.54 -1.71
C LEU A 238 -25.59 -9.55 -0.67
N GLY A 239 -25.54 -9.22 0.62
CA GLY A 239 -25.93 -10.13 1.70
C GLY A 239 -25.00 -11.33 1.88
N ILE A 240 -23.76 -11.24 1.41
CA ILE A 240 -22.76 -12.30 1.56
C ILE A 240 -22.14 -12.19 2.95
N GLU A 241 -22.10 -13.32 3.67
CA GLU A 241 -21.59 -13.39 5.04
C GLU A 241 -20.11 -12.96 5.13
N LEU A 242 -19.76 -12.02 6.02
CA LEU A 242 -18.38 -11.51 6.11
C LEU A 242 -17.38 -12.51 6.73
N SER A 243 -17.86 -13.57 7.37
CA SER A 243 -17.03 -14.61 8.00
C SER A 243 -16.51 -15.63 6.98
N SER A 244 -17.11 -15.74 5.79
CA SER A 244 -16.67 -16.71 4.79
C SER A 244 -15.49 -16.18 3.96
N PRO A 245 -14.73 -17.06 3.29
CA PRO A 245 -13.53 -16.66 2.55
C PRO A 245 -13.83 -15.76 1.35
N LEU A 246 -12.86 -14.94 0.96
CA LEU A 246 -12.91 -14.20 -0.29
C LEU A 246 -12.82 -15.16 -1.48
N THR A 247 -13.60 -14.87 -2.51
CA THR A 247 -13.69 -15.68 -3.72
C THR A 247 -13.09 -14.96 -4.93
N PRO A 248 -12.62 -15.69 -5.96
CA PRO A 248 -12.09 -15.09 -7.18
C PRO A 248 -13.06 -14.14 -7.90
N VAL A 249 -14.36 -14.46 -7.87
CA VAL A 249 -15.41 -13.63 -8.49
C VAL A 249 -15.50 -12.27 -7.79
N GLU A 250 -15.50 -12.26 -6.46
CA GLU A 250 -15.57 -11.03 -5.68
C GLU A 250 -14.33 -10.15 -5.91
N ILE A 251 -13.13 -10.73 -6.00
CA ILE A 251 -11.92 -9.96 -6.30
C ILE A 251 -12.02 -9.31 -7.67
N LYS A 252 -12.46 -10.04 -8.70
CA LYS A 252 -12.66 -9.49 -10.06
C LYS A 252 -13.66 -8.34 -10.05
N GLN A 253 -14.78 -8.48 -9.34
CA GLN A 253 -15.78 -7.42 -9.18
C GLN A 253 -15.22 -6.20 -8.43
N GLY A 254 -14.43 -6.42 -7.39
CA GLY A 254 -13.76 -5.36 -6.64
C GLY A 254 -12.81 -4.54 -7.52
N VAL A 255 -12.00 -5.21 -8.34
CA VAL A 255 -11.09 -4.55 -9.30
C VAL A 255 -11.87 -3.71 -10.32
N GLN A 256 -12.93 -4.27 -10.92
CA GLN A 256 -13.80 -3.52 -11.84
C GLN A 256 -14.43 -2.30 -11.17
N ARG A 257 -14.87 -2.44 -9.92
CA ARG A 257 -15.46 -1.33 -9.18
C ARG A 257 -14.44 -0.23 -8.91
N LEU A 258 -13.21 -0.56 -8.52
CA LEU A 258 -12.12 0.41 -8.33
C LEU A 258 -11.82 1.17 -9.62
N GLN A 259 -11.74 0.48 -10.75
CA GLN A 259 -11.53 1.11 -12.05
C GLN A 259 -12.65 2.11 -12.40
N SER A 260 -13.91 1.78 -12.10
CA SER A 260 -15.04 2.70 -12.31
C SER A 260 -14.99 3.94 -11.41
N LEU A 261 -14.47 3.80 -10.18
CA LEU A 261 -14.36 4.91 -9.22
C LEU A 261 -13.23 5.87 -9.60
N SER A 262 -12.11 5.34 -10.11
CA SER A 262 -10.97 6.15 -10.56
C SER A 262 -11.24 6.93 -11.84
N GLY A 263 -12.22 6.53 -12.66
CA GLY A 263 -12.68 7.29 -13.82
C GLY A 263 -13.69 8.39 -13.50
N SER A 264 -14.10 8.54 -12.24
CA SER A 264 -15.16 9.45 -11.78
C SER A 264 -14.65 10.57 -10.85
N LEU A 265 -13.32 10.73 -10.73
CA LEU A 265 -12.65 11.75 -9.91
C LEU A 265 -11.67 12.57 -10.74
#